data_AF-A0A817J648-F1
#
_entry.id   AF-A0A817J648-F1
#
_cell.length_a   1.000
_cell.length_b   1.000
_cell.length_c   1.000
_cell.angle_alpha   90.00
_cell.angle_beta   90.00
_cell.angle_gamma   90.00
#
_symmetry.space_group_name_H-M   'P 1'
#
loop_
_entity.id
_entity.type
_entity.pdbx_description
1 polymer ?
#
loop_
_entity_poly.entity_id
_entity_poly.type
_entity_poly.pdbx_seq_one_letter_code
_entity_poly.pdbx_strand_id
1 'polypeptide(L)'
;ILRKENIDLKITPYKVLATSLKYGFVQFIESQPLQKILERNRTIRQYLQNKVTITSSDDTVLTETGIPREIMDAYVKSCAGYCVVTYLLGVGDRHLDNLLLRDTGQLFHIDFGFIMGRDPKPLPQAMRVSKDMMEMLDEKRLLDFLRHCFTAFIILRK
;
A
#
# COMPACT_ATOMS: atom_id res chain seq x y z
N ILE A 1 -14.73 10.14 -1.07
CA ILE A 1 -15.59 9.80 0.09
C ILE A 1 -14.78 9.91 1.37
N LEU A 2 -13.80 9.04 1.63
CA LEU A 2 -12.97 9.07 2.84
C LEU A 2 -12.38 10.46 3.20
N ARG A 3 -11.81 11.19 2.23
CA ARG A 3 -11.30 12.55 2.47
C ARG A 3 -12.38 13.57 2.85
N LYS A 4 -13.63 13.38 2.40
CA LYS A 4 -14.76 14.25 2.79
C LYS A 4 -15.15 14.03 4.26
N GLU A 5 -14.93 12.81 4.77
CA GLU A 5 -15.07 12.45 6.19
C GLU A 5 -13.79 12.73 7.00
N ASN A 6 -12.87 13.56 6.48
CA ASN A 6 -11.58 13.91 7.11
C ASN A 6 -10.65 12.71 7.37
N ILE A 7 -10.77 11.63 6.59
CA ILE A 7 -9.86 10.48 6.67
C ILE A 7 -9.00 10.42 5.40
N ASP A 8 -7.72 10.78 5.54
CA ASP A 8 -6.73 10.63 4.47
C ASP A 8 -5.90 9.36 4.68
N LEU A 9 -6.31 8.28 4.03
CA LEU A 9 -5.60 6.99 4.04
C LEU A 9 -4.37 6.95 3.12
N LYS A 10 -3.90 8.10 2.61
CA LYS A 10 -2.70 8.18 1.75
C LYS A 10 -2.75 7.24 0.52
N ILE A 11 -3.95 6.96 0.01
CA ILE A 11 -4.18 6.17 -1.21
C ILE A 11 -3.59 6.93 -2.41
N THR A 12 -3.09 6.18 -3.40
CA THR A 12 -2.50 6.74 -4.64
C THR A 12 -3.40 6.41 -5.86
N PRO A 13 -4.47 7.20 -6.11
CA PRO A 13 -5.35 7.01 -7.25
C PRO A 13 -4.70 7.56 -8.52
N TYR A 14 -3.77 6.81 -9.10
CA TYR A 14 -3.09 7.19 -10.34
C TYR A 14 -4.07 7.23 -11.52
N LYS A 15 -3.88 8.18 -12.44
CA LYS A 15 -4.79 8.37 -13.57
C LYS A 15 -4.60 7.29 -14.63
N VAL A 16 -5.69 6.75 -15.15
CA VAL A 16 -5.72 5.81 -16.29
C VAL A 16 -6.67 6.38 -17.34
N LEU A 17 -6.24 6.44 -18.58
CA LEU A 17 -7.02 6.94 -19.72
C LEU A 17 -6.90 5.97 -20.89
N ALA A 18 -7.99 5.27 -21.22
CA ALA A 18 -8.06 4.51 -22.45
C ALA A 18 -8.25 5.46 -23.64
N THR A 19 -7.41 5.35 -24.67
CA THR A 19 -7.56 6.10 -25.92
C THR A 19 -8.18 5.26 -27.04
N SER A 20 -8.16 3.94 -26.89
CA SER A 20 -8.86 2.98 -27.74
C SER A 20 -9.06 1.66 -26.99
N LEU A 21 -9.59 0.64 -27.67
CA LEU A 21 -9.68 -0.72 -27.11
C LEU A 21 -8.32 -1.41 -26.89
N LYS A 22 -7.24 -0.92 -27.51
CA LYS A 22 -5.90 -1.54 -27.46
C LYS A 22 -4.82 -0.65 -26.85
N TYR A 23 -5.10 0.64 -26.71
CA TYR A 23 -4.13 1.64 -26.32
C TYR A 23 -4.70 2.56 -25.24
N GLY A 24 -3.82 3.04 -24.39
CA GLY A 24 -4.16 3.98 -23.33
C GLY A 24 -2.90 4.47 -22.62
N PHE A 25 -3.12 5.37 -21.68
CA PHE A 25 -2.08 5.94 -20.84
C PHE A 25 -2.36 5.62 -19.38
N VAL A 26 -1.27 5.40 -18.64
CA VAL A 26 -1.29 5.25 -17.19
C VAL A 26 -0.30 6.27 -16.63
N GLN A 27 -0.73 7.01 -15.61
CA GLN A 27 0.14 7.93 -14.91
C GLN A 27 1.27 7.15 -14.24
N PHE A 28 2.50 7.47 -14.61
CA PHE A 28 3.67 6.92 -13.96
C PHE A 28 3.81 7.51 -12.54
N ILE A 29 4.00 6.63 -11.57
CA ILE A 29 4.27 6.98 -10.17
C ILE A 29 5.62 6.36 -9.81
N GLU A 30 6.59 7.20 -9.44
CA GLU A 30 7.91 6.74 -9.02
C GLU A 30 7.79 5.87 -7.77
N SER A 31 8.16 4.60 -7.92
CA SER A 31 7.96 3.53 -6.94
C SER A 31 8.72 2.26 -7.35
N GLN A 32 8.78 1.26 -6.46
CA GLN A 32 9.34 -0.06 -6.75
C GLN A 32 8.34 -1.17 -6.36
N PRO A 33 8.23 -2.25 -7.16
CA PRO A 33 7.49 -3.44 -6.74
C PRO A 33 8.07 -4.06 -5.48
N LEU A 34 7.22 -4.58 -4.60
CA LEU A 34 7.64 -5.22 -3.34
C LEU A 34 8.55 -6.41 -3.61
N GLN A 35 8.30 -7.20 -4.66
CA GLN A 35 9.14 -8.33 -5.04
C GLN A 35 10.61 -7.90 -5.21
N LYS A 36 10.84 -6.85 -6.01
CA LYS A 36 12.16 -6.29 -6.28
C LYS A 36 12.81 -5.68 -5.03
N ILE A 37 12.01 -5.10 -4.14
CA ILE A 37 12.50 -4.58 -2.85
C ILE A 37 13.03 -5.73 -1.98
N LEU A 38 12.26 -6.81 -1.86
CA LEU A 38 12.62 -7.96 -1.01
C LEU A 38 13.84 -8.69 -1.56
N GLU A 39 13.99 -8.81 -2.88
CA GLU A 39 15.19 -9.39 -3.50
C GLU A 39 16.47 -8.59 -3.18
N ARG A 40 16.37 -7.26 -3.11
CA ARG A 40 17.53 -6.38 -2.89
C ARG A 40 17.84 -6.10 -1.43
N ASN A 41 16.81 -6.02 -0.60
CA ASN A 41 16.90 -5.53 0.77
C ASN A 41 16.43 -6.54 1.82
N ARG A 42 15.99 -7.74 1.43
CA ARG A 42 15.37 -8.79 2.27
C ARG A 42 14.04 -8.41 2.90
N THR A 43 13.92 -7.20 3.44
CA THR A 43 12.71 -6.68 4.10
C THR A 43 12.35 -5.28 3.61
N ILE A 44 11.07 -4.94 3.70
CA ILE A 44 10.57 -3.58 3.41
C ILE A 44 11.18 -2.56 4.39
N ARG A 45 11.38 -2.97 5.64
CA ARG A 45 11.96 -2.12 6.70
C ARG A 45 13.36 -1.67 6.31
N GLN A 46 14.22 -2.61 5.93
CA GLN A 46 15.60 -2.32 5.57
C GLN A 46 15.69 -1.44 4.32
N TYR A 47 14.79 -1.63 3.35
CA TYR A 47 14.70 -0.74 2.19
C TYR A 47 14.45 0.72 2.58
N LEU A 48 13.42 0.96 3.41
CA LEU A 48 13.07 2.31 3.83
C LEU A 48 14.14 2.94 4.72
N GLN A 49 14.75 2.17 5.63
CA GLN A 49 15.89 2.63 6.45
C GLN A 49 17.06 3.09 5.57
N ASN A 50 17.47 2.29 4.60
CA ASN A 50 18.58 2.61 3.71
C ASN A 50 18.32 3.88 2.89
N LYS A 51 17.07 4.10 2.46
CA LYS A 51 16.69 5.31 1.71
C LYS A 51 16.71 6.57 2.57
N VAL A 52 16.35 6.45 3.83
CA VAL A 52 16.39 7.55 4.80
C VAL A 52 17.83 7.97 5.08
N THR A 53 18.75 7.02 5.28
CA THR A 53 20.17 7.32 5.52
C THR A 53 20.80 8.12 4.37
N ILE A 54 20.32 7.96 3.13
CA ILE A 54 20.82 8.69 1.96
C ILE A 54 20.27 10.12 1.88
N THR A 55 19.11 10.39 2.51
CA THR A 55 18.33 11.63 2.30
C THR A 55 18.23 12.54 3.51
N SER A 56 18.76 12.13 4.67
CA SER A 56 18.52 12.85 5.94
C SER A 56 19.41 14.09 6.10
N SER A 57 18.77 15.25 6.19
CA SER A 57 19.23 16.45 6.92
C SER A 57 18.80 16.37 8.40
N ASP A 58 19.55 17.02 9.31
CA ASP A 58 19.57 16.81 10.77
C ASP A 58 18.23 16.87 11.56
N ASP A 59 17.13 17.36 11.00
CA ASP A 59 15.86 17.61 11.73
C ASP A 59 14.81 16.47 11.67
N THR A 60 15.17 15.27 11.22
CA THR A 60 14.18 14.21 10.97
C THR A 60 13.84 13.41 12.23
N VAL A 61 12.58 13.46 12.70
CA VAL A 61 12.11 12.63 13.84
C VAL A 61 11.99 11.17 13.41
N LEU A 62 13.00 10.38 13.77
CA LEU A 62 13.06 8.94 13.53
C LEU A 62 12.20 8.19 14.55
N THR A 63 11.58 7.09 14.11
CA THR A 63 10.96 6.12 15.00
C THR A 63 12.03 5.19 15.59
N GLU A 64 11.66 4.38 16.59
CA GLU A 64 12.52 3.30 17.15
C GLU A 64 13.05 2.35 16.06
N THR A 65 12.32 2.24 14.95
CA THR A 65 12.71 1.44 13.78
C THR A 65 13.63 2.18 12.81
N GLY A 66 14.15 3.38 13.12
CA GLY A 66 15.05 4.14 12.24
C GLY A 66 14.40 4.66 10.95
N ILE A 67 13.07 4.67 10.88
CA ILE A 67 12.28 5.18 9.75
C ILE A 67 11.53 6.43 10.22
N PRO A 68 11.47 7.53 9.43
CA PRO A 68 10.70 8.71 9.75
C PRO A 68 9.24 8.37 10.04
N ARG A 69 8.67 9.03 11.05
CA ARG A 69 7.28 8.78 11.49
C ARG A 69 6.29 8.98 10.34
N GLU A 70 6.51 9.97 9.48
CA GLU A 70 5.62 10.28 8.35
C GLU A 70 5.57 9.16 7.31
N ILE A 71 6.72 8.55 6.99
CA ILE A 71 6.81 7.43 6.05
C ILE A 71 6.07 6.22 6.62
N MET A 72 6.27 5.93 7.91
CA MET A 72 5.56 4.83 8.58
C MET A 72 4.05 5.07 8.64
N ASP A 73 3.61 6.30 8.96
CA ASP A 73 2.19 6.68 8.96
C ASP A 73 1.57 6.54 7.57
N ALA A 74 2.29 6.98 6.52
CA ALA A 74 1.86 6.80 5.14
C ALA A 74 1.74 5.33 4.76
N TYR A 75 2.68 4.49 5.17
CA TYR A 75 2.64 3.04 4.94
C TYR A 75 1.43 2.40 5.62
N VAL A 76 1.23 2.63 6.92
CA VAL A 76 0.12 2.05 7.69
C VAL A 76 -1.23 2.47 7.09
N LYS A 77 -1.40 3.76 6.80
CA LYS A 77 -2.63 4.32 6.24
C LYS A 77 -2.94 3.77 4.84
N SER A 78 -1.95 3.77 3.95
CA SER A 78 -2.12 3.29 2.58
C SER A 78 -2.36 1.79 2.53
N CYS A 79 -1.63 1.00 3.32
CA CYS A 79 -1.87 -0.42 3.50
C CYS A 79 -3.31 -0.70 3.95
N ALA A 80 -3.79 -0.02 5.00
CA ALA A 80 -5.16 -0.16 5.48
C ALA A 80 -6.20 0.22 4.41
N GLY A 81 -5.98 1.34 3.71
CA GLY A 81 -6.87 1.81 2.66
C GLY A 81 -7.00 0.83 1.50
N TYR A 82 -5.89 0.30 0.99
CA TYR A 82 -5.92 -0.69 -0.09
C TYR A 82 -6.44 -2.05 0.36
N CYS A 83 -6.20 -2.48 1.61
CA CYS A 83 -6.82 -3.70 2.15
C CYS A 83 -8.35 -3.65 2.06
N VAL A 84 -8.94 -2.54 2.51
CA VAL A 84 -10.39 -2.35 2.46
C VAL A 84 -10.89 -2.22 1.01
N VAL A 85 -10.23 -1.42 0.17
CA VAL A 85 -10.68 -1.22 -1.22
C VAL A 85 -10.62 -2.51 -2.03
N THR A 86 -9.52 -3.27 -1.93
CA THR A 86 -9.36 -4.54 -2.65
C THR A 86 -10.33 -5.61 -2.17
N TYR A 87 -10.62 -5.64 -0.86
CA TYR A 87 -11.66 -6.51 -0.30
C TYR A 87 -13.05 -6.17 -0.87
N LEU A 88 -13.45 -4.89 -0.82
CA LEU A 88 -14.75 -4.43 -1.30
C LEU A 88 -14.95 -4.66 -2.80
N LEU A 89 -13.92 -4.42 -3.60
CA LEU A 89 -13.97 -4.60 -5.06
C LEU A 89 -13.68 -6.05 -5.51
N GLY A 90 -13.33 -6.93 -4.57
CA GLY A 90 -12.94 -8.31 -4.86
C GLY A 90 -11.78 -8.40 -5.84
N VAL A 91 -10.71 -7.62 -5.62
CA VAL A 91 -9.55 -7.59 -6.51
C VAL A 91 -8.69 -8.84 -6.31
N GLY A 92 -8.59 -9.66 -7.35
CA GLY A 92 -7.78 -10.89 -7.38
C GLY A 92 -6.34 -10.65 -7.80
N ASP A 93 -5.54 -11.70 -7.87
CA ASP A 93 -4.15 -11.69 -8.39
C ASP A 93 -3.21 -10.66 -7.72
N ARG A 94 -3.37 -10.44 -6.40
CA ARG A 94 -2.47 -9.59 -5.60
C ARG A 94 -1.21 -10.35 -5.19
N HIS A 95 -0.21 -10.39 -6.07
CA HIS A 95 1.15 -10.86 -5.77
C HIS A 95 2.11 -9.66 -5.61
N LEU A 96 3.33 -9.92 -5.14
CA LEU A 96 4.29 -8.89 -4.73
C LEU A 96 4.77 -7.97 -5.88
N ASP A 97 4.65 -8.39 -7.14
CA ASP A 97 4.94 -7.52 -8.30
C ASP A 97 3.85 -6.48 -8.56
N ASN A 98 2.60 -6.81 -8.20
CA ASN A 98 1.44 -5.91 -8.34
C ASN A 98 1.26 -4.97 -7.14
N LEU A 99 2.14 -5.06 -6.15
CA LEU A 99 2.18 -4.20 -4.97
C LEU A 99 3.41 -3.32 -5.07
N LEU A 100 3.21 -2.01 -5.20
CA LEU A 100 4.29 -1.04 -5.37
C LEU A 100 4.40 -0.19 -4.10
N LEU A 101 5.64 0.14 -3.74
CA LEU A 101 5.96 1.00 -2.61
C LEU A 101 6.72 2.24 -3.10
N ARG A 102 6.30 3.40 -2.61
CA ARG A 102 7.01 4.67 -2.81
C ARG A 102 8.04 4.88 -1.70
N ASP A 103 9.08 5.64 -1.99
CA ASP A 103 10.09 6.04 -0.99
C ASP A 103 9.49 6.90 0.13
N THR A 104 8.37 7.57 -0.15
CA THR A 104 7.54 8.30 0.81
C THR A 104 6.59 7.43 1.62
N GLY A 105 6.71 6.10 1.52
CA GLY A 105 6.00 5.13 2.36
C GLY A 105 4.64 4.66 1.86
N GLN A 106 4.03 5.30 0.85
CA GLN A 106 2.72 4.84 0.35
C GLN A 106 2.85 3.51 -0.40
N LEU A 107 2.13 2.50 0.07
CA LEU A 107 1.88 1.26 -0.63
C LEU A 107 0.66 1.41 -1.54
N PHE A 108 0.74 0.93 -2.77
CA PHE A 108 -0.39 0.94 -3.69
C PHE A 108 -0.40 -0.26 -4.62
N HIS A 109 -1.59 -0.58 -5.12
CA HIS A 109 -1.81 -1.74 -5.98
C HIS A 109 -1.90 -1.27 -7.43
N ILE A 110 -1.33 -2.05 -8.35
CA ILE A 110 -1.48 -1.90 -9.79
C ILE A 110 -2.10 -3.15 -10.39
N ASP A 111 -2.35 -3.10 -11.70
CA ASP A 111 -2.92 -4.17 -12.51
C ASP A 111 -4.24 -4.72 -11.93
N PHE A 112 -5.38 -4.31 -12.47
CA PHE A 112 -6.70 -4.74 -11.97
C PHE A 112 -7.38 -5.69 -12.96
N GLY A 113 -6.63 -6.57 -13.64
CA GLY A 113 -7.19 -7.54 -14.59
C GLY A 113 -8.18 -8.55 -13.98
N PHE A 114 -8.08 -8.79 -12.66
CA PHE A 114 -8.94 -9.69 -11.90
C PHE A 114 -9.71 -8.91 -10.83
N ILE A 115 -11.02 -8.75 -11.00
CA ILE A 115 -11.91 -8.01 -10.09
C ILE A 115 -13.21 -8.78 -9.84
N MET A 116 -14.03 -8.32 -8.89
CA MET A 116 -15.32 -8.91 -8.53
C MET A 116 -15.23 -10.39 -8.15
N GLY A 117 -14.18 -10.75 -7.40
CA GLY A 117 -13.96 -12.10 -6.89
C GLY A 117 -13.34 -13.07 -7.90
N ARG A 118 -13.06 -12.64 -9.13
CA ARG A 118 -12.26 -13.43 -10.07
C ARG A 118 -10.83 -13.48 -9.58
N ASP A 119 -10.23 -14.66 -9.63
CA ASP A 119 -8.82 -14.87 -9.31
C ASP A 119 -8.29 -16.02 -10.19
N PRO A 120 -7.02 -15.96 -10.65
CA PRO A 120 -6.41 -17.09 -11.33
C PRO A 120 -6.25 -18.31 -10.41
N LYS A 121 -6.22 -18.11 -9.08
CA LYS A 121 -6.08 -19.19 -8.10
C LYS A 121 -7.45 -19.71 -7.65
N PRO A 122 -7.61 -21.02 -7.44
CA PRO A 122 -8.91 -21.64 -7.13
C PRO A 122 -9.48 -21.27 -5.74
N LEU A 123 -8.64 -20.84 -4.80
CA LEU A 123 -9.05 -20.44 -3.44
C LEU A 123 -8.36 -19.13 -3.04
N PRO A 124 -8.86 -17.98 -3.52
CA PRO A 124 -8.30 -16.69 -3.17
C PRO A 124 -8.62 -16.34 -1.71
N GLN A 125 -7.62 -15.81 -0.99
CA GLN A 125 -7.86 -15.17 0.29
C GLN A 125 -8.61 -13.84 0.09
N ALA A 126 -9.65 -13.60 0.89
CA ALA A 126 -10.49 -12.41 0.74
C ALA A 126 -9.74 -11.10 1.04
N MET A 127 -8.81 -11.10 2.00
CA MET A 127 -7.94 -9.97 2.30
C MET A 127 -6.49 -10.36 2.02
N ARG A 128 -5.80 -9.57 1.18
CA ARG A 128 -4.43 -9.84 0.73
C ARG A 128 -3.44 -8.99 1.53
N VAL A 129 -2.99 -9.50 2.67
CA VAL A 129 -1.87 -8.93 3.44
C VAL A 129 -0.76 -9.96 3.51
N SER A 130 0.40 -9.66 2.92
CA SER A 130 1.53 -10.59 2.93
C SER A 130 2.24 -10.60 4.29
N LYS A 131 3.03 -11.65 4.56
CA LYS A 131 3.87 -11.72 5.77
C LYS A 131 4.87 -10.55 5.82
N ASP A 132 5.44 -10.18 4.68
CA ASP A 132 6.39 -9.06 4.57
C ASP A 132 5.71 -7.72 4.90
N MET A 133 4.43 -7.58 4.53
CA MET A 133 3.66 -6.39 4.89
C MET A 133 3.39 -6.33 6.39
N MET A 134 3.13 -7.47 7.03
CA MET A 134 2.90 -7.58 8.48
C MET A 134 4.16 -7.32 9.30
N GLU A 135 5.36 -7.65 8.79
CA GLU A 135 6.63 -7.39 9.49
C GLU A 135 6.90 -5.89 9.71
N MET A 136 6.30 -5.04 8.88
CA MET A 136 6.32 -3.59 9.05
C MET A 136 5.36 -3.08 10.15
N LEU A 137 4.40 -3.89 10.57
CA LEU A 137 3.39 -3.55 11.57
C LEU A 137 3.76 -4.18 12.92
N ASP A 138 4.50 -3.43 13.74
CA ASP A 138 4.62 -3.77 15.17
C ASP A 138 3.25 -3.71 15.87
N GLU A 139 3.19 -4.17 17.13
CA GLU A 139 1.94 -4.29 17.88
C GLU A 139 1.11 -2.99 17.91
N LYS A 140 1.77 -1.84 18.10
CA LYS A 140 1.11 -0.53 18.11
C LYS A 140 0.59 -0.14 16.73
N ARG A 141 1.40 -0.32 15.69
CA ARG A 141 1.03 0.01 14.30
C ARG A 141 -0.02 -0.94 13.74
N LEU A 142 -0.05 -2.19 14.22
CA LEU A 142 -1.10 -3.15 13.89
C LEU A 142 -2.45 -2.68 14.42
N LEU A 143 -2.50 -2.16 15.65
CA LEU A 143 -3.73 -1.59 16.20
C LEU A 143 -4.19 -0.37 15.39
N ASP A 144 -3.26 0.52 15.02
CA ASP A 144 -3.57 1.67 14.16
C ASP A 144 -4.07 1.23 12.77
N PHE A 145 -3.43 0.23 12.16
CA PHE A 145 -3.87 -0.39 10.91
C PHE A 145 -5.30 -0.92 11.01
N LEU A 146 -5.61 -1.72 12.04
CA LEU A 146 -6.95 -2.28 12.24
C LEU A 146 -7.99 -1.19 12.45
N ARG A 147 -7.66 -0.14 13.22
CA ARG A 147 -8.53 1.02 13.41
C ARG A 147 -8.82 1.69 12.06
N HIS A 148 -7.80 1.94 11.24
CA HIS A 148 -7.98 2.53 9.91
C HIS A 148 -8.83 1.65 9.00
N CYS A 149 -8.61 0.33 8.98
CA CYS A 149 -9.42 -0.61 8.21
C CYS A 149 -10.89 -0.56 8.63
N PHE A 150 -11.16 -0.63 9.93
CA PHE A 150 -12.52 -0.59 10.46
C PHE A 150 -13.23 0.72 10.12
N THR A 151 -12.59 1.86 10.41
CA THR A 151 -13.19 3.17 10.13
C THR A 151 -13.43 3.37 8.63
N ALA A 152 -12.49 2.98 7.78
CA ALA A 152 -12.63 3.08 6.34
C ALA A 152 -13.79 2.22 5.81
N PHE A 153 -13.90 0.97 6.29
CA PHE A 153 -14.98 0.07 5.91
C PHE A 153 -16.35 0.61 6.31
N ILE A 154 -16.49 1.12 7.54
CA ILE A 154 -17.75 1.73 8.02
C ILE A 154 -18.13 2.95 7.17
N ILE A 155 -17.18 3.83 6.86
CA ILE A 155 -17.46 5.02 6.02
C ILE A 155 -17.88 4.63 4.61
N LEU A 156 -17.19 3.67 3.99
CA LEU A 156 -17.49 3.25 2.62
C LEU A 156 -18.80 2.46 2.50
N ARG A 157 -19.33 1.97 3.62
CA ARG A 157 -20.62 1.27 3.71
C ARG A 157 -21.81 2.21 3.91
N LYS A 158 -21.58 3.44 4.40
CA LYS A 158 -22.62 4.48 4.50
C LYS A 158 -23.00 5.01 3.11
#